data_AF-A0A537Q6F7-F1
#
_entry.id   AF-A0A537Q6F7-F1
#
_cell.length_a   1.000
_cell.length_b   1.000
_cell.length_c   1.000
_cell.angle_alpha   90.00
_cell.angle_beta   90.00
_cell.angle_gamma   90.00
#
_symmetry.space_group_name_H-M   'P 1'
#
loop_
_entity.id
_entity.type
_entity.pdbx_description
1 polymer ?
#
loop_
_entity_poly.entity_id
_entity_poly.type
_entity_poly.pdbx_seq_one_letter_code
_entity_poly.pdbx_strand_id
1 'polypeptide(L)'
;MDAAELRATQAPIKERYKSDPAAAIITLKAKGSIENEGIACKVETGRALAVAGLHPASGGSGLELCSGDMLLEALVACAGVTLKSVATAIEVPLKTGNVIAEGDLDFRGTLGVDKEAPVGFAEIRLRFEVETDAPQERLDLLSKLTERYCVVYQTIKSGPKVSVSMKRV
;
A
#
# COMPACT_ATOMS: atom_id res chain seq x y z
N MET A 1 -21.98 0.70 14.19
CA MET A 1 -22.42 1.98 13.61
C MET A 1 -23.55 1.71 12.64
N ASP A 2 -24.66 2.42 12.77
CA ASP A 2 -25.77 2.34 11.81
C ASP A 2 -25.66 3.39 10.68
N ALA A 3 -26.61 3.38 9.75
CA ALA A 3 -26.58 4.28 8.59
C ALA A 3 -26.78 5.77 8.96
N ALA A 4 -27.51 6.07 10.03
CA ALA A 4 -27.73 7.44 10.48
C ALA A 4 -26.47 7.98 11.15
N GLU A 5 -25.87 7.18 12.03
CA GLU A 5 -24.59 7.47 12.68
C GLU A 5 -23.46 7.67 11.65
N LEU A 6 -23.34 6.80 10.64
CA LEU A 6 -22.32 6.93 9.60
C LEU A 6 -22.48 8.22 8.78
N ARG A 7 -23.71 8.57 8.41
CA ARG A 7 -23.98 9.82 7.68
C ARG A 7 -23.66 11.04 8.54
N ALA A 8 -24.00 11.01 9.82
CA ALA A 8 -23.68 12.09 10.76
C ALA A 8 -22.16 12.27 10.89
N THR A 9 -21.40 11.18 11.02
CA THR A 9 -19.93 11.20 11.06
C THR A 9 -19.31 11.73 9.77
N GLN A 10 -19.83 11.32 8.60
CA GLN A 10 -19.28 11.72 7.32
C GLN A 10 -19.67 13.13 6.87
N ALA A 11 -20.80 13.68 7.32
CA ALA A 11 -21.29 14.99 6.90
C ALA A 11 -20.25 16.12 7.04
N PRO A 12 -19.59 16.33 8.21
CA PRO A 12 -18.58 17.39 8.34
C PRO A 12 -17.32 17.12 7.48
N ILE A 13 -16.94 15.85 7.30
CA ILE A 13 -15.81 15.46 6.44
C ILE A 13 -16.10 15.80 4.98
N LYS A 14 -17.30 15.45 4.50
CA LYS A 14 -17.76 15.76 3.14
C LYS A 14 -17.80 17.26 2.89
N GLU A 15 -18.25 18.04 3.87
CA GLU A 15 -18.28 19.50 3.74
C GLU A 15 -16.88 20.12 3.69
N ARG A 16 -15.96 19.61 4.51
CA ARG A 16 -14.55 20.00 4.44
C ARG A 16 -13.96 19.72 3.06
N TYR A 17 -14.19 18.55 2.49
CA TYR A 17 -13.63 18.20 1.17
C TYR A 17 -14.25 18.94 0.00
N LYS A 18 -15.47 19.46 0.15
CA LYS A 18 -16.06 20.39 -0.83
C LYS A 18 -15.41 21.77 -0.79
N SER A 19 -15.14 22.28 0.42
CA SER A 19 -14.59 23.63 0.62
C SER A 19 -13.06 23.69 0.46
N ASP A 20 -12.36 22.61 0.79
CA ASP A 20 -10.91 22.43 0.65
C ASP A 20 -10.60 21.05 0.04
N PRO A 21 -10.54 20.95 -1.30
CA PRO A 21 -10.25 19.68 -1.98
C PRO A 21 -8.86 19.10 -1.66
N ALA A 22 -7.86 19.93 -1.35
CA ALA A 22 -6.51 19.46 -1.08
C ALA A 22 -6.44 18.63 0.22
N ALA A 23 -7.29 18.92 1.20
CA ALA A 23 -7.42 18.13 2.43
C ALA A 23 -7.94 16.70 2.21
N ALA A 24 -8.47 16.38 1.03
CA ALA A 24 -8.93 15.04 0.68
C ALA A 24 -7.84 14.14 0.10
N ILE A 25 -6.66 14.71 -0.22
CA ILE A 25 -5.51 13.96 -0.74
C ILE A 25 -4.71 13.42 0.44
N ILE A 26 -4.71 12.09 0.58
CA ILE A 26 -4.03 11.40 1.68
C ILE A 26 -2.98 10.45 1.11
N THR A 27 -1.77 10.51 1.67
CA THR A 27 -0.69 9.56 1.38
C THR A 27 -0.68 8.47 2.45
N LEU A 28 -1.04 7.25 2.07
CA LEU A 28 -0.87 6.05 2.89
C LEU A 28 0.58 5.56 2.80
N LYS A 29 1.10 4.98 3.88
CA LYS A 29 2.51 4.55 3.98
C LYS A 29 2.63 3.17 4.61
N ALA A 30 3.47 2.33 4.02
CA ALA A 30 3.89 1.06 4.62
C ALA A 30 5.41 0.93 4.59
N LYS A 31 5.97 0.31 5.63
CA LYS A 31 7.41 0.02 5.75
C LYS A 31 7.64 -1.42 6.16
N GLY A 32 8.67 -2.03 5.59
CA GLY A 32 9.17 -3.34 5.98
C GLY A 32 10.70 -3.36 6.05
N SER A 33 11.24 -4.19 6.93
CA SER A 33 12.67 -4.43 7.09
C SER A 33 13.06 -5.81 6.54
N ILE A 34 14.24 -5.88 5.94
CA ILE A 34 14.86 -7.14 5.51
C ILE A 34 16.00 -7.42 6.48
N GLU A 35 15.95 -8.58 7.15
CA GLU A 35 16.99 -9.03 8.08
C GLU A 35 17.98 -9.99 7.37
N ASN A 36 19.12 -10.26 8.01
CA ASN A 36 20.19 -11.07 7.41
C ASN A 36 19.92 -12.59 7.47
N GLU A 37 19.05 -13.03 8.39
CA GLU A 37 18.71 -14.44 8.57
C GLU A 37 17.47 -14.81 7.72
N GLY A 38 17.68 -15.62 6.68
CA GLY A 38 16.62 -16.18 5.83
C GLY A 38 16.12 -15.29 4.69
N ILE A 39 15.11 -15.79 3.97
CA ILE A 39 14.41 -15.08 2.88
C ILE A 39 13.06 -14.62 3.43
N ALA A 40 13.09 -13.53 4.20
CA ALA A 40 11.89 -12.94 4.79
C ALA A 40 11.97 -11.41 4.78
N CYS A 41 10.80 -10.76 4.71
CA CYS A 41 10.64 -9.34 4.95
C CYS A 41 9.64 -9.17 6.10
N LYS A 42 10.04 -8.45 7.13
CA LYS A 42 9.20 -8.14 8.27
C LYS A 42 8.48 -6.83 8.01
N VAL A 43 7.17 -6.90 7.89
CA VAL A 43 6.28 -5.73 7.80
C VAL A 43 5.80 -5.36 9.19
N GLU A 44 5.64 -4.07 9.45
CA GLU A 44 5.05 -3.55 10.70
C GLU A 44 3.52 -3.73 10.71
N THR A 45 3.02 -4.93 10.40
CA THR A 45 1.60 -5.25 10.54
C THR A 45 1.34 -5.59 12.01
N GLY A 46 0.61 -4.72 12.71
CA GLY A 46 0.19 -4.98 14.08
C GLY A 46 -0.80 -6.15 14.20
N ARG A 47 -0.29 -7.38 14.43
CA ARG A 47 -0.95 -8.54 15.08
C ARG A 47 -2.14 -9.26 14.41
N ALA A 48 -2.15 -10.60 14.54
CA ALA A 48 -3.29 -11.55 14.71
C ALA A 48 -4.56 -11.38 13.84
N LEU A 49 -5.61 -12.18 14.10
CA LEU A 49 -6.93 -12.03 13.47
C LEU A 49 -7.41 -10.58 13.63
N ALA A 50 -7.59 -9.88 12.51
CA ALA A 50 -7.87 -8.45 12.49
C ALA A 50 -9.13 -8.12 11.70
N VAL A 51 -9.84 -7.07 12.13
CA VAL A 51 -11.04 -6.55 11.49
C VAL A 51 -10.66 -5.36 10.62
N ALA A 52 -11.13 -5.34 9.37
CA ALA A 52 -10.96 -4.20 8.48
C ALA A 52 -12.15 -3.23 8.61
N GLY A 53 -11.86 -1.92 8.54
CA GLY A 53 -12.85 -0.86 8.68
C GLY A 53 -12.56 0.33 7.77
N LEU A 54 -13.36 1.39 7.93
CA LEU A 54 -13.18 2.62 7.18
C LEU A 54 -11.89 3.33 7.62
N HIS A 55 -11.25 4.04 6.70
CA HIS A 55 -10.17 4.96 7.04
C HIS A 55 -10.75 6.18 7.79
N PRO A 56 -10.03 6.80 8.75
CA PRO A 56 -10.51 8.00 9.44
C PRO A 56 -10.95 9.15 8.49
N ALA A 57 -10.24 9.32 7.37
CA ALA A 57 -10.59 10.27 6.30
C ALA A 57 -11.97 9.98 5.62
N SER A 58 -12.55 8.82 5.89
CA SER A 58 -13.88 8.40 5.41
C SER A 58 -14.88 8.14 6.54
N GLY A 59 -14.55 8.53 7.78
CA GLY A 59 -15.41 8.36 8.96
C GLY A 59 -15.15 7.08 9.77
N GLY A 60 -13.99 6.45 9.58
CA GLY A 60 -13.56 5.33 10.42
C GLY A 60 -13.06 5.74 11.80
N SER A 61 -13.07 4.80 12.73
CA SER A 61 -12.63 5.01 14.12
C SER A 61 -11.09 5.09 14.25
N GLY A 62 -10.37 4.49 13.30
CA GLY A 62 -8.92 4.28 13.37
C GLY A 62 -8.51 3.06 14.21
N LEU A 63 -9.46 2.29 14.73
CA LEU A 63 -9.20 1.06 15.50
C LEU A 63 -9.11 -0.18 14.61
N GLU A 64 -9.85 -0.20 13.51
CA GLU A 64 -9.81 -1.26 12.50
C GLU A 64 -8.69 -1.04 11.48
N LEU A 65 -8.23 -2.12 10.84
CA LEU A 65 -7.24 -2.02 9.77
C LEU A 65 -7.83 -1.31 8.54
N CYS A 66 -7.06 -0.38 7.98
CA CYS A 66 -7.39 0.21 6.69
C CYS A 66 -6.92 -0.69 5.56
N SER A 67 -7.84 -1.09 4.67
CA SER A 67 -7.50 -1.94 3.51
C SER A 67 -6.52 -1.28 2.52
N GLY A 68 -6.47 0.05 2.47
CA GLY A 68 -5.48 0.78 1.68
C GLY A 68 -4.06 0.59 2.22
N ASP A 69 -3.88 0.69 3.54
CA ASP A 69 -2.60 0.42 4.19
C ASP A 69 -2.21 -1.05 4.01
N MET A 70 -3.16 -1.98 4.21
CA MET A 70 -2.95 -3.41 3.99
C MET A 70 -2.47 -3.74 2.58
N LEU A 71 -2.98 -3.02 1.55
CA LEU A 71 -2.51 -3.20 0.18
C LEU A 71 -1.04 -2.79 0.01
N LEU A 72 -0.65 -1.64 0.59
CA LEU A 72 0.74 -1.17 0.56
C LEU A 72 1.66 -2.06 1.39
N GLU A 73 1.20 -2.57 2.53
CA GLU A 73 1.91 -3.57 3.34
C GLU A 73 2.13 -4.86 2.55
N ALA A 74 1.12 -5.36 1.84
CA ALA A 74 1.26 -6.53 0.97
C ALA A 74 2.26 -6.29 -0.16
N LEU A 75 2.27 -5.08 -0.74
CA LEU A 75 3.25 -4.68 -1.74
C LEU A 75 4.67 -4.67 -1.16
N VAL A 76 4.87 -4.00 -0.02
CA VAL A 76 6.15 -3.92 0.69
C VAL A 76 6.67 -5.32 1.03
N ALA A 77 5.83 -6.17 1.58
CA ALA A 77 6.19 -7.54 1.96
C ALA A 77 6.63 -8.36 0.73
N CYS A 78 5.83 -8.36 -0.33
CA CYS A 78 6.13 -9.10 -1.54
C CYS A 78 7.40 -8.57 -2.23
N ALA A 79 7.54 -7.25 -2.33
CA ALA A 79 8.70 -6.60 -2.92
C ALA A 79 9.98 -6.88 -2.11
N GLY A 80 9.93 -6.83 -0.78
CA GLY A 80 11.08 -7.11 0.08
C GLY A 80 11.55 -8.56 0.00
N VAL A 81 10.63 -9.53 0.03
CA VAL A 81 10.96 -10.95 -0.17
C VAL A 81 11.55 -11.18 -1.57
N THR A 82 10.98 -10.54 -2.60
CA THR A 82 11.50 -10.63 -3.97
C THR A 82 12.92 -10.05 -4.07
N LEU A 83 13.15 -8.85 -3.53
CA LEU A 83 14.47 -8.19 -3.52
C LEU A 83 15.51 -9.10 -2.85
N LYS A 84 15.23 -9.63 -1.66
CA LYS A 84 16.14 -10.54 -0.95
C LYS A 84 16.43 -11.81 -1.74
N SER A 85 15.41 -12.38 -2.38
CA SER A 85 15.54 -13.59 -3.21
C SER A 85 16.43 -13.34 -4.43
N VAL A 86 16.18 -12.25 -5.15
CA VAL A 86 16.99 -11.84 -6.31
C VAL A 86 18.42 -11.52 -5.87
N ALA A 87 18.60 -10.71 -4.83
CA ALA A 87 19.92 -10.35 -4.30
C ALA A 87 20.75 -11.59 -3.96
N THR A 88 20.12 -12.61 -3.37
CA THR A 88 20.77 -13.90 -3.10
C THR A 88 21.15 -14.62 -4.40
N ALA A 89 20.22 -14.73 -5.35
CA ALA A 89 20.44 -15.43 -6.62
C ALA A 89 21.50 -14.79 -7.52
N ILE A 90 21.66 -13.46 -7.44
CA ILE A 90 22.69 -12.72 -8.16
C ILE A 90 23.84 -12.29 -7.23
N GLU A 91 24.04 -12.95 -6.10
CA GLU A 91 25.22 -12.74 -5.23
C GLU A 91 25.50 -11.25 -4.90
N VAL A 92 24.45 -10.48 -4.63
CA VAL A 92 24.53 -9.10 -4.14
C VAL A 92 24.28 -9.13 -2.63
N PRO A 93 25.34 -9.07 -1.80
CA PRO A 93 25.19 -9.11 -0.36
C PRO A 93 24.58 -7.79 0.14
N LEU A 94 23.40 -7.86 0.75
CA LEU A 94 22.79 -6.72 1.43
C LEU A 94 23.16 -6.77 2.91
N LYS A 95 23.72 -5.68 3.45
CA LYS A 95 23.99 -5.52 4.89
C LYS A 95 22.71 -5.17 5.65
N THR A 96 21.95 -4.23 5.09
CA THR A 96 20.64 -3.77 5.56
C THR A 96 19.76 -3.39 4.38
N GLY A 97 18.43 -3.39 4.57
CA GLY A 97 17.49 -2.98 3.54
C GLY A 97 16.13 -2.56 4.10
N ASN A 98 15.65 -1.39 3.67
CA ASN A 98 14.27 -0.92 3.89
C ASN A 98 13.49 -0.94 2.58
N VAL A 99 12.22 -1.34 2.67
CA VAL A 99 11.26 -1.23 1.58
C VAL A 99 10.15 -0.29 2.02
N ILE A 100 9.93 0.77 1.25
CA ILE A 100 8.97 1.83 1.54
C ILE A 100 7.98 1.94 0.39
N ALA A 101 6.68 1.87 0.69
CA ALA A 101 5.62 2.20 -0.26
C ALA A 101 4.82 3.40 0.23
N GLU A 102 4.57 4.34 -0.69
CA GLU A 102 3.65 5.46 -0.48
C GLU A 102 2.59 5.43 -1.58
N GLY A 103 1.34 5.77 -1.25
CA GLY A 103 0.30 5.88 -2.26
C GLY A 103 -0.71 6.98 -1.95
N ASP A 104 -1.11 7.73 -2.98
CA ASP A 104 -2.03 8.86 -2.82
C ASP A 104 -3.45 8.48 -3.22
N LEU A 105 -4.42 8.94 -2.41
CA LEU A 105 -5.85 8.70 -2.59
C LEU A 105 -6.61 10.02 -2.54
N ASP A 106 -7.64 10.14 -3.37
CA ASP A 106 -8.64 11.20 -3.27
C ASP A 106 -9.93 10.65 -2.64
N PHE A 107 -10.15 10.98 -1.37
CA PHE A 107 -11.33 10.50 -0.65
C PHE A 107 -12.65 11.12 -1.13
N ARG A 108 -12.63 12.15 -1.99
CA ARG A 108 -13.86 12.72 -2.58
C ARG A 108 -14.59 11.70 -3.45
N GLY A 109 -13.87 10.88 -4.21
CA GLY A 109 -14.45 9.81 -5.02
C GLY A 109 -15.11 8.75 -4.15
N THR A 110 -14.38 8.22 -3.17
CA THR A 110 -14.87 7.19 -2.24
C THR A 110 -16.11 7.63 -1.46
N LEU A 111 -16.17 8.90 -1.07
CA LEU A 111 -17.29 9.48 -0.32
C LEU A 111 -18.43 9.99 -1.22
N GLY A 112 -18.28 9.93 -2.55
CA GLY A 112 -19.25 10.44 -3.51
C GLY A 112 -19.45 11.96 -3.44
N VAL A 113 -18.43 12.70 -3.00
CA VAL A 113 -18.42 14.16 -2.94
C VAL A 113 -18.24 14.76 -4.33
N ASP A 114 -17.34 14.17 -5.11
CA ASP A 114 -17.03 14.55 -6.48
C ASP A 114 -17.07 13.28 -7.34
N LYS A 115 -17.87 13.30 -8.42
CA LYS A 115 -18.05 12.14 -9.30
C LYS A 115 -16.89 11.98 -10.29
N GLU A 116 -16.14 13.04 -10.54
CA GLU A 116 -14.99 13.03 -11.44
C GLU A 116 -13.69 12.68 -10.70
N ALA A 117 -13.69 12.74 -9.36
CA ALA A 117 -12.56 12.31 -8.55
C ALA A 117 -12.36 10.78 -8.68
N PRO A 118 -11.16 10.31 -9.05
CA PRO A 118 -10.91 8.89 -9.23
C PRO A 118 -11.02 8.13 -7.89
N VAL A 119 -11.53 6.90 -7.94
CA VAL A 119 -11.56 5.98 -6.80
C VAL A 119 -10.43 4.96 -6.96
N GLY A 120 -9.55 4.88 -5.97
CA GLY A 120 -8.34 4.08 -5.98
C GLY A 120 -7.08 4.94 -5.87
N PHE A 121 -5.92 4.30 -5.78
CA PHE A 121 -4.65 5.01 -5.71
C PHE A 121 -4.37 5.76 -7.01
N ALA A 122 -4.12 7.06 -6.91
CA ALA A 122 -3.73 7.89 -8.05
C ALA A 122 -2.30 7.56 -8.51
N GLU A 123 -1.41 7.34 -7.55
CA GLU A 123 -0.05 6.87 -7.77
C GLU A 123 0.38 6.03 -6.56
N ILE A 124 1.19 4.99 -6.81
CA ILE A 124 1.92 4.24 -5.80
C ILE A 124 3.41 4.33 -6.13
N ARG A 125 4.21 4.74 -5.15
CA ARG A 125 5.67 4.88 -5.26
C ARG A 125 6.33 3.88 -4.33
N LEU A 126 7.09 2.96 -4.90
CA LEU A 126 7.86 1.94 -4.17
C LEU A 126 9.34 2.31 -4.22
N ARG A 127 10.00 2.36 -3.07
CA ARG A 127 11.43 2.68 -2.95
C ARG A 127 12.15 1.65 -2.09
N PHE A 128 13.35 1.30 -2.52
CA PHE A 128 14.28 0.45 -1.78
C PHE A 128 15.45 1.31 -1.29
N GLU A 129 15.76 1.21 -0.02
CA GLU A 129 16.97 1.80 0.57
C GLU A 129 17.83 0.63 1.04
N VAL A 130 18.98 0.41 0.42
CA VAL A 130 19.82 -0.76 0.68
C VAL A 130 21.25 -0.34 0.98
N GLU A 131 21.90 -1.05 1.90
CA GLU A 131 23.32 -0.91 2.19
C GLU A 131 24.07 -2.14 1.65
N THR A 132 25.03 -1.92 0.76
CA THR A 132 25.83 -2.98 0.13
C THR A 132 27.14 -2.43 -0.41
N ASP A 133 28.13 -3.30 -0.58
CA ASP A 133 29.40 -2.99 -1.25
C ASP A 133 29.36 -3.33 -2.75
N ALA A 134 28.22 -3.79 -3.27
CA ALA A 134 28.05 -4.12 -4.68
C ALA A 134 28.07 -2.87 -5.57
N PRO A 135 28.64 -2.95 -6.79
CA PRO A 135 28.65 -1.83 -7.71
C PRO A 135 27.25 -1.48 -8.24
N GLN A 136 27.06 -0.23 -8.67
CA GLN A 136 25.76 0.29 -9.12
C GLN A 136 25.09 -0.56 -10.20
N GLU A 137 25.85 -1.11 -11.15
CA GLU A 137 25.31 -1.98 -12.21
C GLU A 137 24.58 -3.21 -11.63
N ARG A 138 25.06 -3.75 -10.51
CA ARG A 138 24.42 -4.87 -9.81
C ARG A 138 23.16 -4.43 -9.07
N LEU A 139 23.14 -3.20 -8.54
CA LEU A 139 21.94 -2.59 -7.95
C LEU A 139 20.86 -2.34 -9.01
N ASP A 140 21.24 -1.88 -10.20
CA ASP A 140 20.30 -1.66 -11.30
C ASP A 140 19.69 -2.98 -11.78
N LEU A 141 20.51 -4.03 -11.90
CA LEU A 141 20.04 -5.38 -12.19
C LEU A 141 19.10 -5.91 -11.09
N LEU A 142 19.49 -5.73 -9.83
CA LEU A 142 18.67 -6.13 -8.67
C LEU A 142 17.31 -5.44 -8.70
N SER A 143 17.26 -4.13 -8.92
CA SER A 143 16.04 -3.34 -9.02
C SER A 143 15.15 -3.84 -10.17
N LYS A 144 15.72 -3.99 -11.38
CA LYS A 144 15.02 -4.46 -12.57
C LYS A 144 14.40 -5.85 -12.38
N LEU A 145 15.15 -6.78 -11.79
CA LEU A 145 14.66 -8.14 -11.56
C LEU A 145 13.62 -8.18 -10.44
N THR A 146 13.77 -7.34 -9.41
CA THR A 146 12.78 -7.21 -8.33
C THR A 146 11.45 -6.68 -8.86
N GLU A 147 11.48 -5.63 -9.69
CA GLU A 147 10.29 -5.11 -10.36
C GLU A 147 9.62 -6.20 -11.20
N ARG A 148 10.43 -6.94 -11.99
CA ARG A 148 9.93 -8.00 -12.88
C ARG A 148 9.26 -9.16 -12.15
N TYR A 149 9.81 -9.59 -11.01
CA TYR A 149 9.38 -10.80 -10.33
C TYR A 149 8.44 -10.57 -9.15
N CYS A 150 8.27 -9.33 -8.69
CA CYS A 150 7.34 -9.03 -7.60
C CYS A 150 5.88 -9.20 -8.07
N VAL A 151 5.22 -10.27 -7.61
CA VAL A 151 3.85 -10.62 -8.00
C VAL A 151 2.85 -9.51 -7.67
N VAL A 152 2.94 -8.92 -6.47
CA VAL A 152 2.02 -7.86 -6.06
C VAL A 152 2.23 -6.59 -6.88
N TYR A 153 3.49 -6.18 -7.11
CA TYR A 153 3.80 -5.05 -7.98
C TYR A 153 3.24 -5.26 -9.40
N GLN A 154 3.46 -6.45 -10.00
CA GLN A 154 2.96 -6.76 -11.34
C GLN A 154 1.42 -6.81 -11.39
N THR A 155 0.77 -7.28 -10.33
CA THR A 155 -0.70 -7.29 -10.20
C THR A 155 -1.26 -5.86 -10.19
N ILE A 156 -0.64 -4.97 -9.41
CA ILE A 156 -1.04 -3.55 -9.33
C ILE A 156 -0.78 -2.85 -10.66
N LYS A 157 0.42 -3.02 -11.25
CA LYS A 157 0.83 -2.37 -12.49
C LYS A 157 0.01 -2.79 -13.70
N SER A 158 -0.33 -4.08 -13.79
CA SER A 158 -0.97 -4.64 -14.99
C SER A 158 -2.49 -4.71 -14.90
N GLY A 159 -3.06 -4.61 -13.70
CA GLY A 159 -4.51 -4.62 -13.47
C GLY A 159 -5.19 -5.85 -14.10
N PRO A 160 -5.07 -7.06 -13.50
CA PRO A 160 -5.68 -8.26 -14.07
C PRO A 160 -7.20 -8.06 -14.25
N LYS A 161 -7.82 -8.87 -15.12
CA LYS A 161 -9.27 -8.85 -15.29
C LYS A 161 -9.95 -9.14 -13.95
N VAL A 162 -10.75 -8.19 -13.47
CA VAL A 162 -11.55 -8.30 -12.25
C VAL A 162 -13.03 -8.36 -12.60
N SER A 163 -13.81 -9.11 -11.81
CA SER A 163 -15.27 -9.20 -11.94
C SER A 163 -15.91 -9.07 -10.57
N VAL A 164 -17.09 -8.45 -10.52
CA VAL A 164 -17.86 -8.28 -9.29
C VAL A 164 -19.18 -9.01 -9.46
N SER A 165 -19.55 -9.82 -8.47
CA SER A 165 -20.85 -10.47 -8.41
C SER A 165 -21.40 -10.40 -6.99
N MET A 166 -22.73 -10.37 -6.87
CA MET A 166 -23.43 -10.37 -5.60
C MET A 166 -24.48 -11.47 -5.63
N LYS A 167 -24.43 -12.38 -4.65
CA LYS A 167 -25.39 -13.47 -4.49
C LYS A 167 -26.10 -13.29 -3.14
N ARG A 168 -27.43 -13.35 -3.16
CA ARG A 168 -28.23 -13.46 -1.95
C ARG A 168 -28.09 -14.89 -1.40
N VAL A 169 -27.69 -15.02 -0.14
CA VAL A 169 -27.60 -16.29 0.60
C VAL A 169 -28.73 -16.41 1.61
#